data_AF-T0VAG9-F1
#
_entry.id   AF-T0VAG9-F1
#
_cell.length_a   1.000
_cell.length_b   1.000
_cell.length_c   1.000
_cell.angle_alpha   90.00
_cell.angle_beta   90.00
_cell.angle_gamma   90.00
#
_symmetry.space_group_name_H-M   'P 1'
#
loop_
_entity.id
_entity.type
_entity.pdbx_description
1 polymer ?
#
loop_
_entity_poly.entity_id
_entity_poly.type
_entity_poly.pdbx_seq_one_letter_code
_entity_poly.pdbx_strand_id
1 'polypeptide(L)' 'MEKEEKLQQTIDRIRDQFGFTSLQKGSSLLENSRAIARSKLTGGHSAGGLDGLT' A
#
# COMPACT_ATOMS: atom_id res chain seq x y z
N MET A 1 -15.33 7.54 16.12
CA MET A 1 -15.25 7.81 14.69
C MET A 1 -14.03 8.68 14.40
N GLU A 2 -14.00 9.95 14.82
CA GLU A 2 -12.89 10.89 14.54
C GLU A 2 -11.48 10.37 14.85
N LYS A 3 -11.26 9.73 16.02
CA LYS A 3 -9.94 9.20 16.40
C LYS A 3 -9.46 8.08 15.48
N GLU A 4 -10.36 7.20 15.05
CA GLU A 4 -10.05 6.07 14.17
C GLU A 4 -9.73 6.57 12.75
N GLU A 5 -10.51 7.55 12.28
CA GLU A 5 -10.28 8.22 10.98
C GLU A 5 -8.93 8.93 10.97
N LYS A 6 -8.61 9.67 12.04
CA LYS A 6 -7.31 10.37 12.16
C LYS A 6 -6.14 9.37 12.21
N LEU A 7 -6.32 8.24 12.88
CA LEU A 7 -5.34 7.16 12.89
C LEU A 7 -5.12 6.60 11.48
N GLN A 8 -6.20 6.29 10.77
CA GLN A 8 -6.13 5.75 9.41
C GLN A 8 -5.45 6.74 8.44
N GLN A 9 -5.81 8.02 8.50
CA GLN A 9 -5.16 9.08 7.70
C GLN A 9 -3.66 9.20 8.00
N THR A 10 -3.27 9.05 9.28
CA THR A 10 -1.86 9.10 9.67
C THR A 10 -1.09 7.90 9.09
N ILE A 11 -1.68 6.70 9.17
CA ILE A 11 -1.12 5.48 8.59
C ILE A 11 -0.94 5.63 7.07
N ASP A 12 -1.95 6.16 6.39
CA ASP A 12 -1.92 6.33 4.94
C ASP A 12 -0.85 7.35 4.53
N ARG A 13 -0.72 8.46 5.27
CA ARG A 13 0.33 9.48 5.01
C ARG A 13 1.75 8.92 5.18
N ILE A 14 1.97 8.02 6.14
CA ILE A 14 3.26 7.34 6.29
C ILE A 14 3.53 6.42 5.09
N ARG A 15 2.53 5.64 4.66
CA ARG A 15 2.68 4.70 3.54
C ARG A 15 2.83 5.39 2.19
N ASP A 16 2.24 6.56 2.02
CA ASP A 16 2.40 7.40 0.82
C ASP A 16 3.84 7.94 0.72
N GLN A 17 4.41 8.40 1.84
CA GLN A 17 5.78 8.95 1.87
C GLN A 17 6.88 7.90 1.80
N PHE A 18 6.70 6.75 2.47
CA PHE A 18 7.77 5.76 2.67
C PHE A 18 7.48 4.41 1.99
N GLY A 19 6.36 4.31 1.28
CA GLY A 19 5.91 3.09 0.60
C GLY A 19 5.07 2.17 1.49
N PHE A 20 4.29 1.30 0.85
CA PHE A 20 3.31 0.42 1.49
C PHE A 20 3.88 -0.45 2.64
N THR A 21 5.11 -0.94 2.50
CA THR A 21 5.72 -1.84 3.48
C THR A 21 6.30 -1.14 4.70
N SER A 22 6.34 0.21 4.72
CA SER A 22 6.92 1.00 5.82
C SER A 22 6.17 0.86 7.14
N LEU A 23 4.85 0.62 7.09
CA LEU A 23 4.01 0.45 8.27
C LEU A 23 2.91 -0.57 8.00
N GLN A 24 2.98 -1.73 8.66
CA GLN A 24 2.08 -2.87 8.44
C GLN A 24 1.54 -3.42 9.75
N LYS A 25 0.33 -4.01 9.69
CA LYS A 25 -0.21 -4.77 10.83
C LYS A 25 0.66 -6.01 11.05
N GLY A 26 0.84 -6.42 12.31
CA GLY A 26 1.64 -7.61 12.64
C GLY A 26 1.21 -8.88 11.91
N SER A 27 -0.10 -9.05 11.66
CA SER A 27 -0.64 -10.17 10.87
C SER A 27 -0.15 -10.20 9.41
N SER A 28 0.32 -9.06 8.88
CA SER A 28 0.91 -8.97 7.54
C SER A 28 2.35 -9.50 7.47
N LEU A 29 2.97 -9.74 8.63
CA LEU A 29 4.35 -10.25 8.76
C LEU A 29 4.41 -11.75 9.05
N LEU A 30 3.27 -12.40 9.29
CA LEU A 30 3.22 -13.85 9.46
C LEU A 30 3.63 -14.55 8.16
N GLU A 31 4.28 -15.72 8.26
CA GLU A 31 4.78 -16.45 7.08
C GLU A 31 3.68 -16.85 6.09
N ASN A 32 2.47 -17.08 6.59
CA ASN A 32 1.30 -17.39 5.76
C ASN A 32 0.66 -16.15 5.12
N SER A 33 1.12 -14.94 5.47
CA SER A 33 0.59 -13.71 4.93
C SER A 33 1.14 -13.43 3.53
N ARG A 34 0.26 -13.03 2.62
CA ARG A 34 0.63 -12.64 1.24
C ARG A 34 0.58 -11.14 1.01
N ALA A 35 0.32 -10.33 2.03
CA ALA A 35 0.13 -8.89 1.90
C ALA A 35 1.35 -8.19 1.26
N ILE A 36 2.56 -8.49 1.75
CA ILE A 36 3.81 -7.93 1.22
C ILE A 36 4.18 -8.54 -0.14
N ALA A 37 3.98 -9.85 -0.33
CA ALA A 37 4.27 -10.51 -1.60
C ALA A 37 3.39 -9.96 -2.73
N ARG A 38 2.10 -9.72 -2.47
CA ARG A 38 1.14 -9.19 -3.44
C ARG A 38 1.36 -7.71 -3.75
N SER A 39 1.82 -6.90 -2.79
CA SER A 39 2.05 -5.47 -3.04
C SER A 39 3.16 -5.21 -4.07
N LYS A 40 4.05 -6.20 -4.28
CA LYS A 40 5.07 -6.16 -5.34
C LYS A 40 4.52 -6.47 -6.73
N LEU A 41 3.32 -7.06 -6.82
CA LEU A 41 2.67 -7.42 -8.09
C LEU A 41 1.76 -6.32 -8.63
N THR A 42 1.36 -5.36 -7.78
CA THR A 42 0.42 -4.28 -8.12
C THR A 42 1.06 -3.11 -8.88
N GLY A 43 2.13 -3.33 -9.64
CA GLY A 43 2.87 -2.28 -10.37
C GLY A 43 3.57 -2.72 -11.67
N GLY A 44 3.20 -3.86 -12.25
CA GLY A 44 3.92 -4.46 -13.39
C GLY A 44 3.53 -3.98 -14.79
N HIS A 45 2.49 -3.14 -14.96
CA HIS A 45 2.00 -2.70 -16.28
C HIS A 45 2.06 -1.18 -16.54
N SER A 46 2.68 -0.38 -15.67
CA SER A 46 2.81 1.06 -15.91
C SER A 46 3.96 1.43 -16.88
N ALA A 47 4.40 0.50 -17.72
CA ALA A 47 5.26 0.79 -18.87
C ALA A 47 4.46 1.02 -20.18
N GLY A 48 3.14 1.23 -20.14
CA GLY A 48 2.35 1.42 -21.36
C GLY A 48 0.93 1.99 -21.19
N GLY A 49 0.70 2.86 -20.19
CA GLY A 49 -0.65 3.35 -19.86
C GLY A 49 -0.97 4.81 -20.22
N LEU A 50 -0.05 5.53 -20.89
CA LEU A 50 -0.27 6.92 -21.33
C LEU A 50 -0.61 7.03 -22.83
N ASP A 51 -0.68 5.91 -23.56
CA ASP A 51 -0.95 5.86 -25.02
C ASP A 51 -2.44 5.61 -25.36
N GLY A 52 -3.36 6.06 -24.49
CA GLY A 52 -4.80 5.80 -24.67
C GLY A 52 -5.74 6.89 -24.14
N LEU A 53 -5.22 8.08 -23.83
CA LEU A 53 -6.00 9.25 -23.39
C LEU A 53 -5.74 10.51 -24.25
N THR A 54 -5.41 10.31 -25.53
CA THR A 54 -5.58 11.32 -26.58
C THR A 54 -6.70 10.92 -27.51
#